data_AF-A0A9D1AV75-F1
#
_entry.id   AF-A0A9D1AV75-F1
#
_cell.length_a   1.000
_cell.length_b   1.000
_cell.length_c   1.000
_cell.angle_alpha   90.00
_cell.angle_beta   90.00
_cell.angle_gamma   90.00
#
_symmetry.space_group_name_H-M   'P 1'
#
loop_
_entity.id
_entity.type
_entity.pdbx_description
1 polymer ?
#
loop_
_entity_poly.entity_id
_entity_poly.type
_entity_poly.pdbx_seq_one_letter_code
_entity_poly.pdbx_strand_id
1 'polypeptide(L)'
;MARRLLIGLWLTGCGGGPGPEPAEGCDPSLSWDAVGAPFVTTWCTPCHAEGLQGPARSGAPVGLDLETLEQVRAAADRIRALALSDDATMPPAGPAPADERGRMAAWLDCGAPGTSVPIEPPGCDGPVWSGPLVASKGPGPCPGHARLGGDLVVDEALDPSWGCVCAIDGTLSARAPQVVLPSLIQVGALWGEAPLERLELPSLAEVEGEIRLQGDTLQQVALPLLAHTGALILSDAGQLWDLQLHRLATVDGALTLQALPSLSSLQPLDALVEVGGAVQLDGLGIVEPLLLRRLARVHGALILANNPGWIALDGLDALVQVDGALQIVDNPELVRLGGLPGPVEIEGGILIEGNEALSDTEIALFLARLSGG
;
A
#
# COMPACT_ATOMS: atom_id res chain seq x y z
N MET A 1 -45.10 -56.63 10.72
CA MET A 1 -44.51 -55.43 11.36
C MET A 1 -43.50 -54.83 10.39
N ALA A 2 -43.85 -53.73 9.73
CA ALA A 2 -43.01 -53.09 8.73
C ALA A 2 -41.97 -52.18 9.42
N ARG A 3 -40.68 -52.43 9.20
CA ARG A 3 -39.60 -51.52 9.60
C ARG A 3 -39.12 -50.78 8.34
N ARG A 4 -39.44 -49.49 8.28
CA ARG A 4 -38.90 -48.54 7.29
C ARG A 4 -37.43 -48.28 7.64
N LEU A 5 -36.51 -48.58 6.72
CA LEU A 5 -35.14 -48.07 6.76
C LEU A 5 -35.13 -46.69 6.08
N LEU A 6 -34.83 -45.64 6.84
CA LEU A 6 -34.47 -44.33 6.32
C LEU A 6 -32.97 -44.34 6.02
N ILE A 7 -32.61 -44.23 4.75
CA ILE A 7 -31.24 -43.97 4.31
C ILE A 7 -31.03 -42.45 4.43
N GLY A 8 -30.23 -42.03 5.41
CA GLY A 8 -29.78 -40.65 5.53
C GLY A 8 -28.67 -40.38 4.51
N LEU A 9 -29.00 -39.60 3.48
CA LEU A 9 -28.06 -39.06 2.51
C LEU A 9 -27.31 -37.91 3.20
N TRP A 10 -26.03 -38.12 3.55
CA TRP A 10 -25.16 -37.04 4.01
C TRP A 10 -24.65 -36.26 2.80
N LEU A 11 -25.16 -35.04 2.63
CA LEU A 11 -24.58 -34.02 1.76
C LEU A 11 -23.36 -33.43 2.50
N THR A 12 -22.15 -33.72 2.03
CA THR A 12 -20.95 -32.99 2.43
C THR A 12 -20.99 -31.60 1.80
N GLY A 13 -21.19 -30.58 2.63
CA GLY A 13 -20.99 -29.19 2.24
C GLY A 13 -19.49 -28.89 2.08
N CYS A 14 -19.15 -28.12 1.05
CA CYS A 14 -17.82 -27.51 0.92
C CYS A 14 -17.65 -26.47 2.04
N GLY A 15 -16.88 -26.81 3.07
CA GLY A 15 -16.42 -25.87 4.09
C GLY A 15 -14.90 -25.74 3.98
N GLY A 16 -14.42 -24.52 3.72
CA GLY A 16 -13.00 -24.18 3.81
C GLY A 16 -12.53 -24.38 5.24
N GLY A 17 -11.81 -25.47 5.48
CA GLY A 17 -11.12 -25.72 6.74
C GLY A 17 -9.81 -24.94 6.83
N PRO A 18 -9.22 -24.80 8.03
CA PRO A 18 -7.87 -24.26 8.16
C PRO A 18 -6.90 -25.06 7.29
N GLY A 19 -6.01 -24.35 6.59
CA GLY A 19 -4.97 -24.97 5.78
C GLY A 19 -4.03 -25.85 6.62
N PRO A 20 -3.11 -26.60 5.98
CA PRO A 20 -2.11 -27.36 6.71
C PRO A 20 -1.34 -26.44 7.68
N GLU A 21 -1.12 -26.91 8.91
CA GLU A 21 -0.27 -26.21 9.87
C GLU A 21 1.14 -26.01 9.28
N PRO A 22 1.85 -24.92 9.66
CA PRO A 22 3.21 -24.69 9.19
C PRO A 22 4.08 -25.92 9.47
N ALA A 23 4.98 -26.24 8.53
CA ALA A 23 5.97 -27.28 8.77
C ALA A 23 6.80 -26.96 10.03
N GLU A 24 7.15 -27.98 10.83
CA GLU A 24 7.95 -27.80 12.05
C GLU A 24 9.25 -27.03 11.75
N GLY A 25 9.50 -25.95 12.50
CA GLY A 25 10.69 -25.11 12.35
C GLY A 25 10.53 -23.90 11.43
N CYS A 26 9.35 -23.67 10.86
CA CYS A 26 9.05 -22.47 10.08
C CYS A 26 8.86 -21.22 10.95
N ASP A 27 9.36 -20.09 10.46
CA ASP A 27 9.18 -18.77 11.08
C ASP A 27 7.69 -18.39 11.06
N PRO A 28 7.06 -18.10 12.21
CA PRO A 28 5.66 -17.69 12.28
C PRO A 28 5.35 -16.39 11.52
N SER A 29 6.35 -15.58 11.16
CA SER A 29 6.19 -14.40 10.31
C SER A 29 5.90 -14.75 8.84
N LEU A 30 6.18 -15.99 8.42
CA LEU A 30 5.87 -16.48 7.08
C LEU A 30 4.42 -16.94 7.04
N SER A 31 3.49 -16.03 6.75
CA SER A 31 2.06 -16.32 6.63
C SER A 31 1.47 -15.82 5.30
N TRP A 32 0.25 -16.28 4.99
CA TRP A 32 -0.52 -15.73 3.87
C TRP A 32 -0.63 -14.21 3.97
N ASP A 33 -1.00 -13.66 5.13
CA ASP A 33 -1.24 -12.23 5.26
C ASP A 33 0.04 -11.39 5.20
N ALA A 34 1.15 -11.91 5.74
CA ALA A 34 2.41 -11.19 5.84
C ALA A 34 3.33 -11.34 4.61
N VAL A 35 3.16 -12.41 3.82
CA VAL A 35 4.05 -12.74 2.70
C VAL A 35 3.26 -13.05 1.43
N GLY A 36 2.37 -14.05 1.48
CA GLY A 36 1.68 -14.55 0.30
C GLY A 36 0.80 -13.50 -0.38
N ALA A 37 -0.17 -12.96 0.35
CA ALA A 37 -1.16 -12.00 -0.11
C ALA A 37 -0.53 -10.69 -0.63
N PRO A 38 0.39 -10.01 0.10
CA PRO A 38 1.08 -8.83 -0.44
C PRO A 38 1.81 -9.14 -1.75
N PHE A 39 2.59 -10.24 -1.78
CA PHE A 39 3.36 -10.59 -2.97
C PHE A 39 2.46 -10.84 -4.19
N VAL A 40 1.38 -11.64 -4.03
CA VAL A 40 0.50 -11.93 -5.16
C VAL A 40 -0.32 -10.73 -5.60
N THR A 41 -0.73 -9.85 -4.66
CA THR A 41 -1.50 -8.64 -4.98
C THR A 41 -0.68 -7.66 -5.81
N THR A 42 0.61 -7.54 -5.49
CA THR A 42 1.53 -6.64 -6.19
C THR A 42 1.97 -7.24 -7.53
N TRP A 43 2.46 -8.48 -7.52
CA TRP A 43 3.21 -9.03 -8.65
C TRP A 43 2.43 -10.00 -9.53
N CYS A 44 1.25 -10.48 -9.12
CA CYS A 44 0.52 -11.53 -9.82
C CYS A 44 -0.89 -11.11 -10.28
N THR A 45 -1.72 -10.57 -9.39
CA THR A 45 -3.12 -10.20 -9.68
C THR A 45 -3.30 -9.10 -10.74
N PRO A 46 -2.34 -8.19 -11.05
CA PRO A 46 -2.52 -7.30 -12.20
C PRO A 46 -2.77 -8.03 -13.53
N CYS A 47 -2.39 -9.31 -13.65
CA CYS A 47 -2.63 -10.14 -14.83
C CYS A 47 -3.49 -11.38 -14.54
N HIS A 48 -3.53 -11.84 -13.28
CA HIS A 48 -4.16 -13.08 -12.82
C HIS A 48 -5.37 -12.85 -11.88
N ALA A 49 -6.21 -11.85 -12.14
CA ALA A 49 -7.46 -11.67 -11.40
C ALA A 49 -8.67 -12.18 -12.19
N GLU A 50 -9.68 -12.73 -11.51
CA GLU A 50 -10.86 -13.39 -12.10
C GLU A 50 -11.63 -12.45 -13.05
N GLY A 51 -11.69 -11.16 -12.72
CA GLY A 51 -12.37 -10.14 -13.52
C GLY A 51 -11.65 -9.72 -14.82
N LEU A 52 -10.38 -10.08 -15.01
CA LEU A 52 -9.60 -9.64 -16.15
C LEU A 52 -9.84 -10.50 -17.40
N GLN A 53 -10.01 -9.86 -18.55
CA GLN A 53 -10.24 -10.51 -19.83
C GLN A 53 -9.36 -9.94 -20.94
N GLY A 54 -9.05 -10.78 -21.94
CA GLY A 54 -8.36 -10.36 -23.15
C GLY A 54 -7.00 -9.70 -22.88
N PRO A 55 -6.70 -8.55 -23.51
CA PRO A 55 -5.41 -7.87 -23.36
C PRO A 55 -5.04 -7.47 -21.92
N ALA A 56 -6.04 -7.25 -21.06
CA ALA A 56 -5.81 -6.86 -19.66
C ALA A 56 -5.09 -7.95 -18.84
N ARG A 57 -5.10 -9.21 -19.31
CA ARG A 57 -4.37 -10.31 -18.68
C ARG A 57 -2.90 -10.37 -19.05
N SER A 58 -2.41 -9.51 -19.94
CA SER A 58 -1.02 -9.54 -20.44
C SER A 58 -0.56 -10.93 -20.92
N GLY A 59 -1.48 -11.69 -21.53
CA GLY A 59 -1.24 -13.07 -21.98
C GLY A 59 -1.42 -14.16 -20.91
N ALA A 60 -1.79 -13.80 -19.68
CA ALA A 60 -2.09 -14.78 -18.64
C ALA A 60 -3.34 -15.62 -18.99
N PRO A 61 -3.33 -16.96 -18.75
CA PRO A 61 -4.45 -17.83 -19.07
C PRO A 61 -5.74 -17.43 -18.35
N VAL A 62 -6.86 -17.47 -19.06
CA VAL A 62 -8.20 -17.28 -18.48
C VAL A 62 -8.50 -18.43 -17.51
N GLY A 63 -8.97 -18.11 -16.31
CA GLY A 63 -9.26 -19.08 -15.24
C GLY A 63 -8.03 -19.54 -14.44
N LEU A 64 -6.84 -19.00 -14.73
CA LEU A 64 -5.69 -19.09 -13.81
C LEU A 64 -5.62 -17.79 -13.02
N ASP A 65 -6.44 -17.73 -11.96
CA ASP A 65 -6.55 -16.57 -11.09
C ASP A 65 -5.81 -16.84 -9.77
N LEU A 66 -5.21 -15.80 -9.18
CA LEU A 66 -4.27 -15.87 -8.05
C LEU A 66 -4.64 -14.88 -6.94
N GLU A 67 -5.92 -14.81 -6.62
CA GLU A 67 -6.50 -13.89 -5.63
C GLU A 67 -6.68 -14.54 -4.26
N THR A 68 -6.77 -15.87 -4.20
CA THR A 68 -6.97 -16.62 -2.95
C THR A 68 -5.77 -17.49 -2.59
N LEU A 69 -5.60 -17.76 -1.29
CA LEU A 69 -4.58 -18.68 -0.80
C LEU A 69 -4.67 -20.07 -1.44
N GLU A 70 -5.89 -20.57 -1.69
CA GLU A 70 -6.10 -21.88 -2.32
C GLU A 70 -5.64 -21.90 -3.78
N GLN A 71 -5.93 -20.83 -4.52
CA GLN A 71 -5.45 -20.64 -5.88
C GLN A 71 -3.91 -20.58 -5.91
N VAL A 72 -3.31 -19.81 -5.00
CA VAL A 72 -1.85 -19.67 -4.90
C VAL A 72 -1.19 -20.99 -4.51
N ARG A 73 -1.75 -21.73 -3.55
CA ARG A 73 -1.29 -23.08 -3.20
C ARG A 73 -1.38 -24.04 -4.38
N ALA A 74 -2.49 -24.02 -5.13
CA ALA A 74 -2.66 -24.85 -6.32
C ALA A 74 -1.67 -24.49 -7.45
N ALA A 75 -1.23 -23.23 -7.50
CA ALA A 75 -0.25 -22.74 -8.47
C ALA A 75 1.19 -22.70 -7.95
N ALA A 76 1.48 -23.17 -6.73
CA ALA A 76 2.75 -22.95 -6.04
C ALA A 76 3.98 -23.35 -6.88
N ASP A 77 3.94 -24.52 -7.53
CA ASP A 77 5.04 -24.98 -8.38
C ASP A 77 5.26 -24.10 -9.61
N ARG A 78 4.18 -23.56 -10.19
CA ARG A 78 4.26 -22.61 -11.31
C ARG A 78 4.82 -21.27 -10.85
N ILE A 79 4.39 -20.78 -9.70
CA ILE A 79 4.88 -19.53 -9.11
C ILE A 79 6.38 -19.64 -8.82
N ARG A 80 6.82 -20.74 -8.20
CA ARG A 80 8.25 -21.02 -7.99
C ARG A 80 9.05 -20.96 -9.30
N ALA A 81 8.58 -21.65 -10.33
CA ALA A 81 9.29 -21.80 -11.59
C ALA A 81 9.31 -20.53 -12.44
N LEU A 82 8.26 -19.70 -12.39
CA LEU A 82 8.10 -18.57 -13.31
C LEU A 82 8.36 -17.21 -12.66
N ALA A 83 8.15 -17.08 -11.35
CA ALA A 83 8.22 -15.78 -10.66
C ALA A 83 9.31 -15.71 -9.58
N LEU A 84 9.77 -16.84 -9.03
CA LEU A 84 10.71 -16.83 -7.89
C LEU A 84 12.13 -17.25 -8.25
N SER A 85 12.34 -17.95 -9.37
CA SER A 85 13.67 -18.38 -9.83
C SER A 85 14.57 -17.23 -10.27
N ASP A 86 15.87 -17.47 -10.40
CA ASP A 86 16.82 -16.50 -10.95
C ASP A 86 16.52 -16.14 -12.41
N ASP A 87 15.94 -17.08 -13.17
CA ASP A 87 15.48 -16.88 -14.55
C ASP A 87 13.99 -16.50 -14.62
N ALA A 88 13.45 -15.84 -13.59
CA ALA A 88 12.03 -15.49 -13.51
C ALA A 88 11.56 -14.71 -14.74
N THR A 89 10.53 -15.24 -15.40
CA THR A 89 9.90 -14.66 -16.60
C THR A 89 8.60 -13.92 -16.27
N MET A 90 8.16 -13.97 -15.02
CA MET A 90 6.96 -13.33 -14.53
C MET A 90 7.26 -12.42 -13.33
N PRO A 91 6.64 -11.23 -13.26
CA PRO A 91 5.74 -10.68 -14.27
C PRO A 91 6.46 -10.23 -15.57
N PRO A 92 5.74 -10.03 -16.69
CA PRO A 92 6.35 -9.64 -17.97
C PRO A 92 7.13 -8.32 -17.93
N ALA A 93 6.81 -7.45 -16.97
CA ALA A 93 7.48 -6.17 -16.75
C ALA A 93 8.85 -6.31 -16.07
N GLY A 94 9.22 -7.52 -15.61
CA GLY A 94 10.44 -7.81 -14.87
C GLY A 94 10.16 -8.54 -13.57
N PRO A 95 11.11 -9.33 -13.04
CA PRO A 95 10.91 -10.09 -11.81
C PRO A 95 10.79 -9.17 -10.59
N ALA A 96 10.08 -9.65 -9.56
CA ALA A 96 10.04 -9.00 -8.26
C ALA A 96 11.46 -8.90 -7.63
N PRO A 97 11.69 -7.95 -6.70
CA PRO A 97 12.93 -7.82 -5.95
C PRO A 97 13.39 -9.14 -5.32
N ALA A 98 14.71 -9.36 -5.27
CA ALA A 98 15.28 -10.65 -4.88
C ALA A 98 14.94 -11.05 -3.44
N ASP A 99 14.85 -10.09 -2.53
CA ASP A 99 14.45 -10.27 -1.13
C ASP A 99 12.97 -10.64 -1.01
N GLU A 100 12.08 -9.99 -1.77
CA GLU A 100 10.66 -10.35 -1.84
C GLU A 100 10.46 -11.75 -2.41
N ARG A 101 11.16 -12.09 -3.50
CA ARG A 101 11.16 -13.45 -4.07
C ARG A 101 11.66 -14.48 -3.06
N GLY A 102 12.72 -14.15 -2.32
CA GLY A 102 13.28 -15.00 -1.27
C GLY A 102 12.28 -15.26 -0.13
N ARG A 103 11.60 -14.21 0.35
CA ARG A 103 10.56 -14.34 1.39
C ARG A 103 9.37 -15.16 0.89
N MET A 104 8.90 -14.91 -0.34
CA MET A 104 7.81 -15.67 -0.95
C MET A 104 8.17 -17.15 -1.13
N ALA A 105 9.41 -17.44 -1.58
CA ALA A 105 9.91 -18.81 -1.69
C ALA A 105 9.94 -19.52 -0.33
N ALA A 106 10.49 -18.87 0.70
CA ALA A 106 10.53 -19.41 2.05
C ALA A 106 9.13 -19.71 2.61
N TRP A 107 8.16 -18.83 2.36
CA TRP A 107 6.77 -19.07 2.76
C TRP A 107 6.13 -20.27 2.05
N LEU A 108 6.33 -20.41 0.73
CA LEU A 108 5.87 -21.58 -0.02
C LEU A 108 6.54 -22.88 0.46
N ASP A 109 7.83 -22.82 0.79
CA ASP A 109 8.60 -23.97 1.29
C ASP A 109 8.15 -24.40 2.69
N CYS A 110 7.62 -23.45 3.47
CA CYS A 110 6.94 -23.71 4.74
C CYS A 110 5.53 -24.30 4.61
N GLY A 111 5.11 -24.67 3.39
CA GLY A 111 3.78 -25.23 3.12
C GLY A 111 2.72 -24.16 2.86
N ALA A 112 3.13 -22.93 2.61
CA ALA A 112 2.25 -21.77 2.41
C ALA A 112 1.22 -21.63 3.54
N PRO A 113 1.63 -21.54 4.82
CA PRO A 113 0.71 -21.51 5.96
C PRO A 113 -0.14 -20.22 5.97
N GLY A 114 -1.38 -20.34 6.48
CA GLY A 114 -2.39 -19.27 6.51
C GLY A 114 -3.80 -19.76 6.15
N THR A 115 -4.79 -18.86 6.21
CA THR A 115 -6.20 -19.13 5.86
C THR A 115 -6.69 -18.25 4.71
N SER A 116 -7.57 -18.80 3.85
CA SER A 116 -8.26 -18.08 2.75
C SER A 116 -9.48 -17.29 3.22
N VAL A 117 -10.01 -17.64 4.40
CA VAL A 117 -10.81 -16.71 5.19
C VAL A 117 -9.85 -15.60 5.55
N PRO A 118 -10.13 -14.32 5.17
CA PRO A 118 -9.42 -13.21 5.79
C PRO A 118 -9.46 -13.52 7.27
N ILE A 119 -8.30 -13.67 7.91
CA ILE A 119 -8.32 -13.64 9.37
C ILE A 119 -8.89 -12.25 9.62
N GLU A 120 -10.18 -12.17 9.95
CA GLU A 120 -10.77 -10.95 10.47
C GLU A 120 -9.77 -10.58 11.54
N PRO A 121 -9.03 -9.45 11.37
CA PRO A 121 -7.95 -9.12 12.27
C PRO A 121 -8.55 -9.23 13.66
N PRO A 122 -7.91 -10.00 14.58
CA PRO A 122 -8.54 -10.42 15.82
C PRO A 122 -9.28 -9.23 16.41
N GLY A 123 -10.61 -9.38 16.53
CA GLY A 123 -11.51 -8.28 16.82
C GLY A 123 -10.97 -7.46 17.99
N CYS A 124 -11.14 -6.14 17.91
CA CYS A 124 -10.69 -5.23 18.96
C CYS A 124 -11.68 -5.21 20.14
N ASP A 125 -11.95 -6.40 20.68
CA ASP A 125 -13.00 -6.70 21.67
C ASP A 125 -12.48 -6.67 23.12
N GLY A 126 -11.23 -6.25 23.31
CA GLY A 126 -10.65 -6.08 24.64
C GLY A 126 -11.21 -4.84 25.36
N PRO A 127 -10.63 -4.50 26.53
CA PRO A 127 -11.14 -3.42 27.33
C PRO A 127 -10.99 -2.07 26.62
N VAL A 128 -12.02 -1.24 26.78
CA VAL A 128 -12.00 0.14 26.29
C VAL A 128 -11.36 1.04 27.34
N TRP A 129 -10.24 1.66 26.98
CA TRP A 129 -9.62 2.72 27.76
C TRP A 129 -10.27 4.05 27.40
N SER A 130 -10.87 4.70 28.40
CA SER A 130 -11.60 5.96 28.20
C SER A 130 -10.68 7.18 28.29
N GLY A 131 -10.85 8.10 27.35
CA GLY A 131 -10.19 9.41 27.37
C GLY A 131 -8.78 9.40 26.76
N PRO A 132 -8.18 10.59 26.59
CA PRO A 132 -6.84 10.71 26.04
C PRO A 132 -5.79 10.16 27.01
N LEU A 133 -4.83 9.41 26.48
CA LEU A 133 -3.71 8.86 27.22
C LEU A 133 -2.38 9.40 26.70
N VAL A 134 -1.41 9.47 27.62
CA VAL A 134 0.00 9.64 27.30
C VAL A 134 0.69 8.34 27.67
N ALA A 135 1.42 7.73 26.73
CA ALA A 135 1.96 6.38 26.89
C ALA A 135 2.89 6.25 28.11
N SER A 136 3.72 7.26 28.38
CA SER A 136 4.59 7.35 29.56
C SER A 136 3.84 7.39 30.91
N LYS A 137 2.53 7.68 30.89
CA LYS A 137 1.67 7.85 32.08
C LYS A 137 0.46 6.92 32.10
N GLY A 138 0.39 5.99 31.14
CA GLY A 138 -0.80 5.16 30.96
C GLY A 138 -1.00 4.12 32.07
N PRO A 139 -2.12 3.38 32.00
CA PRO A 139 -2.59 2.50 33.07
C PRO A 139 -1.73 1.25 33.33
N GLY A 140 -0.57 1.12 32.69
CA GLY A 140 0.28 -0.08 32.71
C GLY A 140 0.00 -1.01 31.52
N PRO A 141 0.37 -2.30 31.61
CA PRO A 141 0.40 -3.19 30.45
C PRO A 141 -1.01 -3.41 29.86
N CYS A 142 -1.12 -3.39 28.54
CA CYS A 142 -2.39 -3.55 27.87
C CYS A 142 -2.96 -4.99 28.11
N PRO A 143 -4.28 -5.16 28.35
CA PRO A 143 -4.85 -6.44 28.80
C PRO A 143 -5.10 -7.45 27.64
N GLY A 144 -4.52 -7.20 26.46
CA GLY A 144 -4.83 -7.89 25.21
C GLY A 144 -5.92 -7.17 24.42
N HIS A 145 -5.70 -6.96 23.11
CA HIS A 145 -6.62 -6.33 22.16
C HIS A 145 -7.40 -5.12 22.71
N ALA A 146 -6.70 -4.18 23.35
CA ALA A 146 -7.36 -3.02 23.97
C ALA A 146 -7.75 -1.97 22.91
N ARG A 147 -8.93 -1.38 23.09
CA ARG A 147 -9.40 -0.21 22.34
C ARG A 147 -9.20 1.04 23.18
N LEU A 148 -8.76 2.12 22.57
CA LEU A 148 -8.63 3.41 23.21
C LEU A 148 -9.65 4.38 22.63
N GLY A 149 -10.59 4.84 23.45
CA GLY A 149 -11.70 5.71 23.04
C GLY A 149 -11.35 7.20 22.88
N GLY A 150 -10.07 7.56 22.85
CA GLY A 150 -9.60 8.95 22.81
C GLY A 150 -8.30 9.08 22.02
N ASP A 151 -7.47 10.05 22.36
CA ASP A 151 -6.15 10.22 21.74
C ASP A 151 -5.07 9.43 22.48
N LEU A 152 -4.04 8.95 21.77
CA LEU A 152 -2.84 8.39 22.35
C LEU A 152 -1.63 9.24 21.96
N VAL A 153 -0.94 9.80 22.94
CA VAL A 153 0.34 10.48 22.74
C VAL A 153 1.47 9.54 23.14
N VAL A 154 2.38 9.24 22.22
CA VAL A 154 3.62 8.49 22.48
C VAL A 154 4.76 9.49 22.53
N ASP A 155 5.11 9.95 23.73
CA ASP A 155 6.09 11.00 24.01
C ASP A 155 7.49 10.47 24.36
N GLU A 156 7.59 9.18 24.67
CA GLU A 156 8.82 8.47 24.98
C GLU A 156 8.81 7.09 24.31
N ALA A 157 9.94 6.37 24.36
CA ALA A 157 10.04 5.02 23.83
C ALA A 157 8.92 4.13 24.40
N LEU A 158 8.11 3.57 23.51
CA LEU A 158 6.94 2.83 23.90
C LEU A 158 7.31 1.52 24.59
N ASP A 159 6.78 1.28 25.79
CA ASP A 159 6.94 -0.02 26.46
C ASP A 159 6.26 -1.12 25.62
N PRO A 160 6.90 -2.28 25.36
CA PRO A 160 6.33 -3.36 24.55
C PRO A 160 4.95 -3.84 25.02
N SER A 161 4.60 -3.59 26.28
CA SER A 161 3.28 -3.89 26.83
C SER A 161 2.13 -3.08 26.22
N TRP A 162 2.41 -2.01 25.47
CA TRP A 162 1.41 -1.30 24.66
C TRP A 162 1.08 -1.99 23.34
N GLY A 163 1.84 -3.03 22.96
CA GLY A 163 1.74 -3.64 21.64
C GLY A 163 0.42 -4.35 21.34
N CYS A 164 -0.48 -4.49 22.32
CA CYS A 164 -1.83 -5.04 22.13
C CYS A 164 -2.93 -3.99 21.96
N VAL A 165 -2.61 -2.70 21.93
CA VAL A 165 -3.59 -1.69 21.49
C VAL A 165 -3.93 -1.98 20.04
N CYS A 166 -5.21 -2.26 19.78
CA CYS A 166 -5.70 -2.66 18.46
C CYS A 166 -6.53 -1.60 17.75
N ALA A 167 -7.08 -0.64 18.48
CA ALA A 167 -7.80 0.50 17.90
C ALA A 167 -7.64 1.74 18.76
N ILE A 168 -7.56 2.89 18.10
CA ILE A 168 -7.53 4.22 18.72
C ILE A 168 -8.59 5.07 18.04
N ASP A 169 -9.66 5.41 18.73
CA ASP A 169 -10.81 6.15 18.16
C ASP A 169 -10.43 7.60 17.81
N GLY A 170 -9.47 8.17 18.56
CA GLY A 170 -8.95 9.50 18.31
C GLY A 170 -7.63 9.46 17.55
N THR A 171 -6.72 10.35 17.94
CA THR A 171 -5.44 10.57 17.26
C THR A 171 -4.32 9.82 17.94
N LEU A 172 -3.51 9.08 17.17
CA LEU A 172 -2.18 8.64 17.57
C LEU A 172 -1.17 9.75 17.26
N SER A 173 -0.64 10.41 18.30
CA SER A 173 0.46 11.37 18.21
C SER A 173 1.81 10.70 18.51
N ALA A 174 2.55 10.36 17.47
CA ALA A 174 3.91 9.80 17.54
C ALA A 174 4.96 10.90 17.72
N ARG A 175 5.49 11.04 18.94
CA ARG A 175 6.50 12.04 19.34
C ARG A 175 7.73 11.40 20.00
N ALA A 176 7.92 10.11 19.80
CA ALA A 176 9.09 9.35 20.25
C ALA A 176 9.92 8.91 19.04
N PRO A 177 11.24 8.68 19.18
CA PRO A 177 12.09 8.29 18.06
C PRO A 177 11.62 7.03 17.34
N GLN A 178 11.04 6.08 18.08
CA GLN A 178 10.46 4.88 17.50
C GLN A 178 9.08 4.64 18.11
N VAL A 179 8.10 4.40 17.24
CA VAL A 179 6.74 4.01 17.62
C VAL A 179 6.38 2.72 16.90
N VAL A 180 6.13 1.66 17.67
CA VAL A 180 5.71 0.35 17.15
C VAL A 180 4.45 -0.11 17.87
N LEU A 181 3.36 -0.28 17.13
CA LEU A 181 2.11 -0.86 17.65
C LEU A 181 1.70 -2.01 16.71
N PRO A 182 2.20 -3.24 16.97
CA PRO A 182 2.06 -4.34 16.03
C PRO A 182 0.62 -4.83 15.86
N SER A 183 -0.26 -4.59 16.85
CA SER A 183 -1.66 -5.02 16.80
C SER A 183 -2.62 -3.92 16.37
N LEU A 184 -2.16 -2.69 16.13
CA LEU A 184 -3.04 -1.56 15.79
C LEU A 184 -3.62 -1.79 14.39
N ILE A 185 -4.93 -1.91 14.30
CA ILE A 185 -5.67 -2.21 13.06
C ILE A 185 -6.36 -0.95 12.53
N GLN A 186 -6.82 -0.07 13.44
CA GLN A 186 -7.56 1.14 13.09
C GLN A 186 -7.15 2.31 13.97
N VAL A 187 -7.07 3.51 13.38
CA VAL A 187 -6.92 4.76 14.14
C VAL A 187 -7.72 5.91 13.52
N GLY A 188 -8.25 6.80 14.34
CA GLY A 188 -8.98 7.99 13.88
C GLY A 188 -8.08 8.96 13.09
N ALA A 189 -6.90 9.30 13.61
CA ALA A 189 -5.89 10.07 12.87
C ALA A 189 -4.48 9.70 13.33
N LEU A 190 -3.49 9.87 12.46
CA LEU A 190 -2.09 9.56 12.75
C LEU A 190 -1.22 10.80 12.54
N TRP A 191 -0.68 11.35 13.61
CA TRP A 191 0.21 12.49 13.57
C TRP A 191 1.60 12.12 14.05
N GLY A 192 2.63 12.51 13.31
CA GLY A 192 4.03 12.26 13.65
C GLY A 192 4.86 13.52 13.45
N GLU A 193 5.72 13.82 14.40
CA GLU A 193 6.68 14.91 14.31
C GLU A 193 8.01 14.55 14.96
N ALA A 194 9.04 15.37 14.72
CA ALA A 194 10.33 15.21 15.40
C ALA A 194 10.15 15.04 16.92
N PRO A 195 10.85 14.08 17.56
CA PRO A 195 12.02 13.35 17.07
C PRO A 195 11.71 12.01 16.37
N LEU A 196 10.50 11.79 15.84
CA LEU A 196 10.15 10.51 15.19
C LEU A 196 11.16 10.16 14.08
N GLU A 197 11.76 8.97 14.19
CA GLU A 197 12.69 8.38 13.21
C GLU A 197 12.02 7.19 12.50
N ARG A 198 11.24 6.41 13.25
CA ARG A 198 10.61 5.20 12.74
C ARG A 198 9.20 4.99 13.27
N LEU A 199 8.27 4.74 12.35
CA LEU A 199 6.91 4.33 12.64
C LEU A 199 6.61 2.96 12.02
N GLU A 200 6.29 1.96 12.85
CA GLU A 200 5.93 0.61 12.39
C GLU A 200 4.55 0.22 12.93
N LEU A 201 3.54 0.17 12.05
CA LEU A 201 2.17 -0.25 12.37
C LEU A 201 1.76 -1.36 11.39
N PRO A 202 2.36 -2.57 11.51
CA PRO A 202 2.25 -3.63 10.50
C PRO A 202 0.83 -4.17 10.30
N SER A 203 -0.05 -4.03 11.28
CA SER A 203 -1.45 -4.48 11.19
C SER A 203 -2.43 -3.38 10.80
N LEU A 204 -1.97 -2.14 10.63
CA LEU A 204 -2.86 -0.99 10.43
C LEU A 204 -3.50 -1.11 9.04
N ALA A 205 -4.81 -1.29 9.03
CA ALA A 205 -5.60 -1.46 7.82
C ALA A 205 -6.29 -0.16 7.41
N GLU A 206 -6.66 0.68 8.37
CA GLU A 206 -7.50 1.86 8.15
C GLU A 206 -7.09 3.05 9.03
N VAL A 207 -7.08 4.24 8.43
CA VAL A 207 -7.05 5.52 9.13
C VAL A 207 -8.26 6.34 8.69
N GLU A 208 -9.23 6.58 9.58
CA GLU A 208 -10.48 7.27 9.19
C GLU A 208 -10.23 8.71 8.73
N GLY A 209 -9.30 9.38 9.40
CA GLY A 209 -8.91 10.76 9.16
C GLY A 209 -7.57 10.86 8.43
N GLU A 210 -6.76 11.84 8.81
CA GLU A 210 -5.49 12.10 8.13
C GLU A 210 -4.30 11.38 8.78
N ILE A 211 -3.37 10.96 7.92
CA ILE A 211 -1.98 10.69 8.27
C ILE A 211 -1.19 11.96 7.97
N ARG A 212 -0.63 12.60 9.00
CA ARG A 212 0.31 13.72 8.86
C ARG A 212 1.62 13.37 9.56
N LEU A 213 2.67 13.09 8.80
CA LEU A 213 4.01 12.84 9.33
C LEU A 213 4.96 13.91 8.82
N GLN A 214 5.68 14.55 9.73
CA GLN A 214 6.59 15.64 9.41
C GLN A 214 7.92 15.58 10.17
N GLY A 215 8.97 16.18 9.60
CA GLY A 215 10.25 16.43 10.27
C GLY A 215 11.41 15.56 9.79
N ASP A 216 12.62 16.14 9.76
CA ASP A 216 13.74 15.57 9.00
C ASP A 216 14.28 14.25 9.57
N THR A 217 14.06 13.98 10.85
CA THR A 217 14.53 12.77 11.52
C THR A 217 13.83 11.50 11.01
N LEU A 218 12.67 11.62 10.38
CA LEU A 218 11.87 10.48 9.94
C LEU A 218 12.58 9.74 8.80
N GLN A 219 12.90 8.47 9.05
CA GLN A 219 13.65 7.61 8.13
C GLN A 219 12.79 6.50 7.54
N GLN A 220 11.83 5.98 8.32
CA GLN A 220 11.03 4.82 7.93
C GLN A 220 9.57 4.94 8.37
N VAL A 221 8.66 4.59 7.47
CA VAL A 221 7.22 4.47 7.72
C VAL A 221 6.73 3.14 7.16
N ALA A 222 6.37 2.20 8.03
CA ALA A 222 5.90 0.87 7.67
C ALA A 222 4.41 0.68 8.01
N LEU A 223 3.54 0.87 7.00
CA LEU A 223 2.09 0.68 7.05
C LEU A 223 1.65 -0.31 5.95
N PRO A 224 2.21 -1.54 5.93
CA PRO A 224 2.10 -2.47 4.80
C PRO A 224 0.66 -2.89 4.49
N LEU A 225 -0.21 -2.96 5.49
CA LEU A 225 -1.60 -3.40 5.32
C LEU A 225 -2.60 -2.26 5.14
N LEU A 226 -2.15 -1.01 5.16
CA LEU A 226 -3.03 0.16 5.06
C LEU A 226 -3.71 0.16 3.69
N ALA A 227 -5.02 -0.02 3.67
CA ALA A 227 -5.80 -0.06 2.44
C ALA A 227 -6.43 1.29 2.11
N HIS A 228 -6.70 2.08 3.14
CA HIS A 228 -7.49 3.31 3.06
C HIS A 228 -7.04 4.33 4.12
N THR A 229 -7.02 5.61 3.75
CA THR A 229 -6.86 6.74 4.67
C THR A 229 -7.70 7.94 4.23
N GLY A 230 -8.12 8.78 5.17
CA GLY A 230 -8.79 10.05 4.88
C GLY A 230 -7.87 11.03 4.14
N ALA A 231 -6.66 11.28 4.62
CA ALA A 231 -5.63 12.03 3.86
C ALA A 231 -4.24 11.47 4.15
N LEU A 232 -3.28 11.71 3.25
CA LEU A 232 -1.88 11.33 3.45
C LEU A 232 -0.97 12.53 3.17
N ILE A 233 -0.35 13.06 4.22
CA ILE A 233 0.52 14.22 4.19
C ILE A 233 1.87 13.82 4.80
N LEU A 234 2.89 13.69 3.95
CA LEU A 234 4.28 13.50 4.36
C LEU A 234 5.06 14.74 3.94
N SER A 235 5.58 15.49 4.91
CA SER A 235 6.27 16.76 4.63
C SER A 235 7.57 16.91 5.41
N ASP A 236 8.57 17.56 4.81
CA ASP A 236 9.82 17.94 5.49
C ASP A 236 10.59 16.76 6.11
N ALA A 237 10.38 15.54 5.60
CA ALA A 237 11.04 14.31 6.05
C ALA A 237 12.27 14.02 5.19
N GLY A 238 13.30 14.84 5.38
CA GLY A 238 14.54 14.85 4.62
C GLY A 238 15.31 13.52 4.59
N GLN A 239 15.14 12.67 5.61
CA GLN A 239 15.82 11.38 5.72
C GLN A 239 14.92 10.18 5.38
N LEU A 240 13.67 10.39 4.95
CA LEU A 240 12.74 9.28 4.68
C LEU A 240 13.20 8.51 3.45
N TRP A 241 13.64 7.26 3.66
CA TRP A 241 14.12 6.37 2.61
C TRP A 241 13.32 5.08 2.49
N ASP A 242 12.59 4.68 3.53
CA ASP A 242 11.72 3.51 3.54
C ASP A 242 10.27 3.92 3.77
N LEU A 243 9.43 3.73 2.76
CA LEU A 243 7.99 3.98 2.83
C LEU A 243 7.28 2.70 2.39
N GLN A 244 6.44 2.12 3.24
CA GLN A 244 5.69 0.91 2.92
C GLN A 244 4.19 1.19 3.00
N LEU A 245 3.56 1.33 1.83
CA LEU A 245 2.14 1.62 1.65
C LEU A 245 1.51 0.72 0.57
N HIS A 246 2.06 -0.48 0.37
CA HIS A 246 1.81 -1.31 -0.81
C HIS A 246 0.38 -1.81 -1.00
N ARG A 247 -0.52 -1.57 -0.03
CA ARG A 247 -1.95 -1.85 -0.15
C ARG A 247 -2.84 -0.62 -0.23
N LEU A 248 -2.27 0.59 -0.14
CA LEU A 248 -3.05 1.81 -0.09
C LEU A 248 -3.73 2.02 -1.44
N ALA A 249 -5.04 1.74 -1.48
CA ALA A 249 -5.84 1.77 -2.69
C ALA A 249 -6.57 3.10 -2.84
N THR A 250 -6.92 3.75 -1.74
CA THR A 250 -7.72 4.98 -1.73
C THR A 250 -7.21 6.00 -0.70
N VAL A 251 -7.25 7.27 -1.09
CA VAL A 251 -7.08 8.43 -0.20
C VAL A 251 -8.29 9.34 -0.40
N ASP A 252 -9.17 9.49 0.58
CA ASP A 252 -10.44 10.25 0.38
C ASP A 252 -10.23 11.76 0.20
N GLY A 253 -9.10 12.26 0.69
CA GLY A 253 -8.71 13.66 0.69
C GLY A 253 -7.41 13.85 -0.08
N ALA A 254 -6.54 14.71 0.42
CA ALA A 254 -5.30 15.05 -0.27
C ALA A 254 -4.21 13.97 -0.08
N LEU A 255 -3.45 13.74 -1.15
CA LEU A 255 -2.15 13.08 -1.11
C LEU A 255 -1.07 14.13 -1.31
N THR A 256 -0.30 14.44 -0.27
CA THR A 256 0.80 15.41 -0.31
C THR A 256 2.08 14.72 0.11
N LEU A 257 3.02 14.61 -0.83
CA LEU A 257 4.41 14.23 -0.58
C LEU A 257 5.28 15.44 -0.89
N GLN A 258 5.82 16.06 0.16
CA GLN A 258 6.51 17.35 0.05
C GLN A 258 7.88 17.32 0.74
N ALA A 259 8.91 17.82 0.07
CA ALA A 259 10.27 17.93 0.60
C ALA A 259 10.78 16.59 1.18
N LEU A 260 10.77 15.55 0.33
CA LEU A 260 11.26 14.19 0.63
C LEU A 260 12.46 13.83 -0.28
N PRO A 261 13.59 14.53 -0.17
CA PRO A 261 14.73 14.37 -1.08
C PRO A 261 15.42 13.00 -0.99
N SER A 262 15.23 12.23 0.08
CA SER A 262 15.76 10.86 0.20
C SER A 262 14.81 9.78 -0.30
N LEU A 263 13.55 10.11 -0.60
CA LEU A 263 12.59 9.14 -1.11
C LEU A 263 12.90 8.86 -2.59
N SER A 264 13.40 7.66 -2.86
CA SER A 264 13.94 7.27 -4.17
C SER A 264 12.96 6.50 -5.05
N SER A 265 11.78 6.12 -4.54
CA SER A 265 10.76 5.38 -5.28
C SER A 265 9.35 5.67 -4.74
N LEU A 266 8.38 5.71 -5.65
CA LEU A 266 6.94 5.73 -5.34
C LEU A 266 6.26 4.38 -5.62
N GLN A 267 7.02 3.33 -5.95
CA GLN A 267 6.49 1.96 -6.06
C GLN A 267 5.63 1.52 -4.86
N PRO A 268 5.90 1.94 -3.60
CA PRO A 268 5.02 1.63 -2.49
C PRO A 268 3.57 2.11 -2.66
N LEU A 269 3.28 3.02 -3.59
CA LEU A 269 1.94 3.52 -3.90
C LEU A 269 1.33 2.93 -5.18
N ASP A 270 1.91 1.88 -5.77
CA ASP A 270 1.44 1.30 -7.05
C ASP A 270 0.04 0.67 -6.94
N ALA A 271 -0.45 0.42 -5.72
CA ALA A 271 -1.83 -0.02 -5.45
C ALA A 271 -2.87 1.11 -5.51
N LEU A 272 -2.44 2.39 -5.46
CA LEU A 272 -3.32 3.55 -5.35
C LEU A 272 -4.15 3.71 -6.62
N VAL A 273 -5.48 3.73 -6.47
CA VAL A 273 -6.44 3.84 -7.57
C VAL A 273 -7.07 5.22 -7.65
N GLU A 274 -7.37 5.82 -6.50
CA GLU A 274 -8.20 7.02 -6.43
C GLU A 274 -7.77 7.95 -5.29
N VAL A 275 -7.74 9.24 -5.60
CA VAL A 275 -7.51 10.33 -4.62
C VAL A 275 -8.66 11.32 -4.70
N GLY A 276 -9.41 11.47 -3.61
CA GLY A 276 -10.59 12.34 -3.51
C GLY A 276 -10.26 13.83 -3.39
N GLY A 277 -9.00 14.19 -3.15
CA GLY A 277 -8.49 15.56 -3.15
C GLY A 277 -7.38 15.79 -4.17
N ALA A 278 -6.53 16.78 -3.89
CA ALA A 278 -5.36 17.07 -4.71
C ALA A 278 -4.24 16.06 -4.46
N VAL A 279 -3.49 15.74 -5.53
CA VAL A 279 -2.22 15.03 -5.47
C VAL A 279 -1.11 16.06 -5.66
N GLN A 280 -0.24 16.22 -4.66
CA GLN A 280 0.94 17.08 -4.72
C GLN A 280 2.20 16.27 -4.47
N LEU A 281 3.06 16.21 -5.48
CA LEU A 281 4.38 15.58 -5.45
C LEU A 281 5.43 16.69 -5.65
N ASP A 282 5.99 17.16 -4.53
CA ASP A 282 6.79 18.38 -4.47
C ASP A 282 8.14 18.13 -3.79
N GLY A 283 9.26 18.43 -4.44
CA GLY A 283 10.58 18.32 -3.81
C GLY A 283 11.00 16.89 -3.48
N LEU A 284 10.70 15.93 -4.37
CA LEU A 284 11.07 14.52 -4.22
C LEU A 284 12.42 14.23 -4.92
N GLY A 285 13.21 13.30 -4.37
CA GLY A 285 14.57 12.99 -4.86
C GLY A 285 14.68 12.00 -6.03
N ILE A 286 13.57 11.56 -6.61
CA ILE A 286 13.42 10.28 -7.32
C ILE A 286 14.23 10.18 -8.63
N VAL A 287 14.81 9.00 -8.90
CA VAL A 287 15.71 8.67 -10.05
C VAL A 287 15.18 7.49 -10.90
N GLU A 288 14.00 6.95 -10.60
CA GLU A 288 13.30 5.89 -11.36
C GLU A 288 11.81 6.27 -11.53
N PRO A 289 11.05 5.67 -12.48
CA PRO A 289 9.73 6.18 -12.88
C PRO A 289 8.73 6.32 -11.73
N LEU A 290 7.70 7.18 -11.88
CA LEU A 290 6.70 7.47 -10.84
C LEU A 290 5.94 6.22 -10.37
N LEU A 291 5.74 5.23 -11.24
CA LEU A 291 5.13 3.93 -10.90
C LEU A 291 3.78 4.02 -10.12
N LEU A 292 2.96 5.03 -10.39
CA LEU A 292 1.58 5.14 -9.90
C LEU A 292 0.61 4.50 -10.91
N ARG A 293 0.87 3.25 -11.31
CA ARG A 293 0.33 2.69 -12.55
C ARG A 293 -1.16 2.43 -12.50
N ARG A 294 -1.74 2.37 -11.30
CA ARG A 294 -3.16 2.13 -11.07
C ARG A 294 -3.95 3.40 -10.77
N LEU A 295 -3.29 4.54 -10.58
CA LEU A 295 -3.96 5.79 -10.24
C LEU A 295 -4.81 6.24 -11.43
N ALA A 296 -6.12 6.11 -11.27
CA ALA A 296 -7.10 6.34 -12.33
C ALA A 296 -7.77 7.71 -12.22
N ARG A 297 -8.01 8.17 -10.99
CA ARG A 297 -8.78 9.40 -10.72
C ARG A 297 -8.14 10.26 -9.65
N VAL A 298 -8.08 11.56 -9.94
CA VAL A 298 -7.73 12.62 -9.00
C VAL A 298 -8.86 13.65 -9.00
N HIS A 299 -9.59 13.77 -7.90
CA HIS A 299 -10.74 14.67 -7.78
C HIS A 299 -10.34 16.13 -7.44
N GLY A 300 -9.05 16.38 -7.23
CA GLY A 300 -8.46 17.71 -7.11
C GLY A 300 -7.43 18.01 -8.20
N ALA A 301 -6.48 18.90 -7.90
CA ALA A 301 -5.37 19.18 -8.80
C ALA A 301 -4.31 18.07 -8.74
N LEU A 302 -3.65 17.81 -9.87
CA LEU A 302 -2.43 17.02 -9.94
C LEU A 302 -1.24 17.99 -10.09
N ILE A 303 -0.45 18.14 -9.03
CA ILE A 303 0.66 19.08 -8.93
C ILE A 303 1.98 18.30 -8.83
N LEU A 304 2.82 18.48 -9.83
CA LEU A 304 4.11 17.84 -10.00
C LEU A 304 5.20 18.92 -10.02
N ALA A 305 5.79 19.21 -8.85
CA ALA A 305 6.59 20.42 -8.65
C ALA A 305 7.99 20.16 -8.07
N ASN A 306 8.98 20.94 -8.46
CA ASN A 306 10.30 20.97 -7.81
C ASN A 306 10.98 19.59 -7.68
N ASN A 307 10.82 18.66 -8.64
CA ASN A 307 11.43 17.35 -8.56
C ASN A 307 12.72 17.29 -9.41
N PRO A 308 13.91 17.54 -8.83
CA PRO A 308 15.15 17.72 -9.60
C PRO A 308 15.65 16.44 -10.28
N GLY A 309 15.21 15.25 -9.84
CA GLY A 309 15.64 13.97 -10.43
C GLY A 309 14.72 13.43 -11.53
N TRP A 310 13.59 14.07 -11.79
CA TRP A 310 12.57 13.53 -12.70
C TRP A 310 12.96 13.76 -14.16
N ILE A 311 13.22 12.67 -14.89
CA ILE A 311 13.51 12.70 -16.33
C ILE A 311 12.24 12.54 -17.16
N ALA A 312 11.26 11.79 -16.65
CA ALA A 312 9.99 11.56 -17.32
C ALA A 312 8.84 11.29 -16.33
N LEU A 313 7.60 11.46 -16.80
CA LEU A 313 6.40 11.18 -16.02
C LEU A 313 5.86 9.73 -16.17
N ASP A 314 6.70 8.81 -16.63
CA ASP A 314 6.32 7.42 -16.92
C ASP A 314 5.72 6.74 -15.65
N GLY A 315 4.59 6.04 -15.81
CA GLY A 315 3.92 5.32 -14.72
C GLY A 315 2.60 5.91 -14.22
N LEU A 316 1.99 6.86 -14.93
CA LEU A 316 0.60 7.30 -14.69
C LEU A 316 -0.37 6.68 -15.69
N ASP A 317 -0.08 5.46 -16.15
CA ASP A 317 -0.66 4.82 -17.33
C ASP A 317 -2.18 4.57 -17.27
N ALA A 318 -2.75 4.54 -16.07
CA ALA A 318 -4.19 4.35 -15.85
C ALA A 318 -4.97 5.65 -15.65
N LEU A 319 -4.29 6.81 -15.58
CA LEU A 319 -4.94 8.07 -15.22
C LEU A 319 -5.93 8.49 -16.31
N VAL A 320 -7.22 8.50 -15.98
CA VAL A 320 -8.29 8.88 -16.91
C VAL A 320 -8.87 10.26 -16.63
N GLN A 321 -8.75 10.76 -15.40
CA GLN A 321 -9.45 11.98 -14.98
C GLN A 321 -8.70 12.75 -13.89
N VAL A 322 -8.66 14.06 -14.07
CA VAL A 322 -8.23 15.07 -13.10
C VAL A 322 -9.29 16.19 -13.06
N ASP A 323 -10.09 16.25 -12.00
CA ASP A 323 -11.17 17.25 -11.87
C ASP A 323 -10.61 18.67 -11.60
N GLY A 324 -9.36 18.76 -11.15
CA GLY A 324 -8.64 20.01 -10.97
C GLY A 324 -7.70 20.34 -12.12
N ALA A 325 -6.72 21.21 -11.83
CA ALA A 325 -5.67 21.57 -12.76
C ALA A 325 -4.56 20.51 -12.80
N LEU A 326 -3.95 20.31 -13.97
CA LEU A 326 -2.66 19.64 -14.09
C LEU A 326 -1.55 20.69 -14.08
N GLN A 327 -0.65 20.63 -13.10
CA GLN A 327 0.49 21.53 -12.98
C GLN A 327 1.79 20.73 -12.98
N ILE A 328 2.68 21.05 -13.93
CA ILE A 328 4.01 20.45 -14.06
C ILE A 328 5.00 21.61 -14.02
N VAL A 329 5.59 21.85 -12.86
CA VAL A 329 6.30 23.11 -12.58
C VAL A 329 7.69 22.86 -12.01
N ASP A 330 8.69 23.58 -12.49
CA ASP A 330 10.03 23.59 -11.90
C ASP A 330 10.68 22.19 -11.75
N ASN A 331 10.53 21.30 -12.75
CA ASN A 331 11.23 20.02 -12.82
C ASN A 331 12.39 20.12 -13.83
N PRO A 332 13.61 20.52 -13.40
CA PRO A 332 14.67 20.97 -14.31
C PRO A 332 15.21 19.88 -15.25
N GLU A 333 15.22 18.61 -14.83
CA GLU A 333 15.73 17.48 -15.62
C GLU A 333 14.65 16.78 -16.46
N LEU A 334 13.40 17.27 -16.43
CA LEU A 334 12.27 16.64 -17.09
C LEU A 334 12.38 16.83 -18.60
N VAL A 335 12.51 15.74 -19.35
CA VAL A 335 12.65 15.77 -20.83
C VAL A 335 11.47 15.15 -21.57
N ARG A 336 10.61 14.38 -20.88
CA ARG A 336 9.47 13.68 -21.49
C ARG A 336 8.22 13.71 -20.61
N LEU A 337 7.08 13.95 -21.24
CA LEU A 337 5.75 13.92 -20.62
C LEU A 337 4.96 12.65 -20.96
N GLY A 338 5.62 11.68 -21.61
CA GLY A 338 5.04 10.47 -22.20
C GLY A 338 4.24 9.54 -21.27
N GLY A 339 4.29 9.71 -19.94
CA GLY A 339 3.72 8.75 -18.99
C GLY A 339 2.23 8.85 -18.65
N LEU A 340 1.52 9.86 -19.15
CA LEU A 340 0.06 9.93 -19.06
C LEU A 340 -0.58 9.24 -20.26
N PRO A 341 -1.61 8.39 -20.10
CA PRO A 341 -2.33 7.81 -21.21
C PRO A 341 -3.01 8.92 -22.01
N GLY A 342 -3.18 8.74 -23.32
CA GLY A 342 -3.98 9.66 -24.13
C GLY A 342 -5.28 9.00 -24.54
N PRO A 343 -6.47 9.62 -24.35
CA PRO A 343 -6.74 10.93 -23.69
C PRO A 343 -6.97 10.87 -22.16
N VAL A 344 -6.79 12.00 -21.46
CA VAL A 344 -7.15 12.21 -20.03
C VAL A 344 -8.09 13.42 -19.93
N GLU A 345 -9.16 13.31 -19.15
CA GLU A 345 -10.06 14.43 -18.85
C GLU A 345 -9.45 15.35 -17.79
N ILE A 346 -9.24 16.64 -18.11
CA ILE A 346 -8.67 17.63 -17.19
C ILE A 346 -9.59 18.86 -17.19
N GLU A 347 -10.28 19.13 -16.08
CA GLU A 347 -11.27 20.22 -16.01
C GLU A 347 -10.64 21.59 -15.64
N GLY A 348 -9.62 21.61 -14.78
CA GLY A 348 -9.04 22.84 -14.21
C GLY A 348 -7.94 23.51 -15.06
N GLY A 349 -7.67 22.99 -16.26
CA GLY A 349 -6.63 23.50 -17.15
C GLY A 349 -5.24 22.88 -16.93
N ILE A 350 -4.29 23.27 -17.78
CA ILE A 350 -2.93 22.70 -17.81
C ILE A 350 -1.92 23.84 -17.70
N LEU A 351 -1.00 23.73 -16.74
CA LEU A 351 0.15 24.62 -16.56
C LEU A 351 1.45 23.82 -16.66
N ILE A 352 2.33 24.22 -17.57
CA ILE A 352 3.67 23.65 -17.73
C ILE A 352 4.66 24.82 -17.75
N GLU A 353 5.43 24.99 -16.69
CA GLU A 353 6.32 26.15 -16.49
C GLU A 353 7.61 25.74 -15.78
N GLY A 354 8.74 26.42 -16.03
CA GLY A 354 9.98 26.19 -15.29
C GLY A 354 10.67 24.84 -15.53
N ASN A 355 10.23 24.05 -16.52
CA ASN A 355 10.86 22.76 -16.87
C ASN A 355 11.89 22.96 -17.97
N GLU A 356 13.10 23.41 -17.62
CA GLU A 356 14.11 23.88 -18.58
C GLU A 356 14.56 22.85 -19.63
N ALA A 357 14.53 21.56 -19.30
CA ALA A 357 14.92 20.49 -20.22
C ALA A 357 13.77 19.99 -21.13
N LEU A 358 12.53 20.45 -20.93
CA LEU A 358 11.40 20.14 -21.81
C LEU A 358 11.47 20.97 -23.08
N SER A 359 11.35 20.30 -24.23
CA SER A 359 11.24 20.99 -25.52
C SER A 359 9.80 21.43 -25.82
N ASP A 360 9.64 22.56 -26.52
CA ASP A 360 8.33 23.01 -27.01
C ASP A 360 7.61 21.95 -27.86
N THR A 361 8.38 21.10 -28.56
CA THR A 361 7.82 20.00 -29.37
C THR A 361 7.19 18.93 -28.50
N GLU A 362 7.86 18.54 -27.40
CA GLU A 362 7.32 17.58 -26.44
C GLU A 362 6.04 18.11 -25.79
N ILE A 363 6.04 19.39 -25.39
CA ILE A 363 4.85 20.05 -24.82
C ILE A 363 3.69 20.03 -25.82
N ALA A 364 3.93 20.38 -27.08
CA ALA A 364 2.89 20.38 -28.10
C ALA A 364 2.31 18.97 -28.37
N LEU A 365 3.18 17.95 -28.44
CA LEU A 365 2.76 16.55 -28.58
C LEU A 365 1.94 16.07 -27.39
N PHE A 366 2.36 16.44 -26.19
CA PHE A 366 1.66 16.12 -24.96
C PHE A 366 0.25 16.70 -24.93
N LEU A 367 0.10 18.00 -25.22
CA LEU A 367 -1.20 18.67 -25.24
C LEU A 367 -2.14 18.08 -26.30
N ALA A 368 -1.61 17.79 -27.51
CA ALA A 368 -2.40 17.15 -28.57
C ALA A 368 -2.89 15.75 -28.17
N ARG A 369 -2.04 14.98 -27.47
CA ARG A 369 -2.40 13.65 -26.96
C ARG A 369 -3.52 13.71 -25.92
N LEU A 370 -3.50 14.71 -25.03
CA LEU A 370 -4.54 14.89 -24.02
C LEU A 370 -5.89 15.26 -24.64
N SER A 371 -5.91 16.06 -25.72
CA SER A 371 -7.15 16.42 -26.42
C SER A 371 -7.68 15.32 -27.36
N GLY A 372 -7.04 14.15 -27.44
CA GLY A 372 -7.50 13.03 -28.28
C GLY A 372 -7.06 13.08 -29.75
N GLY A 373 -6.04 13.88 -30.09
CA GLY A 373 -5.47 13.99 -31.45
C GLY A 373 -5.62 15.36 -32.08
#